data_AF-A0A401Q6T1-F1
#
_entry.id   AF-A0A401Q6T1-F1
#
_cell.length_a   1.000
_cell.length_b   1.000
_cell.length_c   1.000
_cell.angle_alpha   90.00
_cell.angle_beta   90.00
_cell.angle_gamma   90.00
#
_symmetry.space_group_name_H-M   'P 1'
#
loop_
_entity.id
_entity.type
_entity.pdbx_description
1 polymer ?
#
loop_
_entity_poly.entity_id
_entity_poly.type
_entity_poly.pdbx_seq_one_letter_code
_entity_poly.pdbx_strand_id
1 'polypeptide(L)'
;MRDYDEITAFLGEWGPFQKVIFFTLSLIVFPTGFCGLSIVFVGDIPEHRCLIPGNLNLSEAWLNRTIPLEQGRGKLQHSQCRRYRLGVIRNLSATFADPDSINMSEVEQEPCLDGWEYSKDQYISTIVSEWDLVCDNDWKGPFSMSAFFIGVLIGSIISGQLSDR
;
A
#
# COMPACT_ATOMS: atom_id res chain seq x y z
N MET A 1 8.82 38.34 35.94
CA MET A 1 7.98 37.45 35.10
C MET A 1 6.58 37.57 35.64
N ARG A 2 5.61 38.04 34.82
CA ARG A 2 4.20 38.07 35.22
C ARG A 2 3.65 36.65 35.17
N ASP A 3 2.85 36.28 36.16
CA ASP A 3 2.31 34.93 36.31
C ASP A 3 1.26 34.66 35.22
N TYR A 4 1.29 33.47 34.62
CA TYR A 4 0.49 33.16 33.43
C TYR A 4 -1.01 33.16 33.75
N ASP A 5 -1.37 32.72 34.95
CA ASP A 5 -2.72 32.70 35.48
C ASP A 5 -3.27 34.12 35.69
N GLU A 6 -2.43 35.08 36.08
CA GLU A 6 -2.84 36.48 36.31
C GLU A 6 -3.12 37.21 34.99
N ILE A 7 -2.41 36.87 33.92
CA ILE A 7 -2.62 37.42 32.57
C ILE A 7 -3.86 36.80 31.92
N THR A 8 -4.17 35.54 32.22
CA THR A 8 -5.30 34.81 31.62
C THR A 8 -6.58 34.85 32.45
N ALA A 9 -6.54 35.40 33.67
CA ALA A 9 -7.71 35.55 34.54
C ALA A 9 -8.91 36.25 33.88
N PHE A 10 -8.69 37.12 32.89
CA PHE A 10 -9.79 37.77 32.15
C PHE A 10 -10.58 36.82 31.23
N LEU A 11 -9.98 35.69 30.82
CA LEU A 11 -10.62 34.69 29.95
C LEU A 11 -11.69 33.87 30.68
N GLY A 12 -11.74 33.95 32.02
CA GLY A 12 -12.67 33.23 32.87
C GLY A 12 -12.27 31.78 33.12
N GLU A 13 -12.75 31.24 34.24
CA GLU A 13 -12.54 29.84 34.60
C GLU A 13 -13.30 28.86 33.68
N TRP A 14 -12.97 27.57 33.77
CA TRP A 14 -13.48 26.47 32.95
C TRP A 14 -15.02 26.29 33.03
N GLY A 15 -15.73 27.15 32.29
CA GLY A 15 -17.18 27.24 32.28
C GLY A 15 -17.88 26.13 31.49
N PRO A 16 -19.22 25.99 31.62
CA PRO A 16 -19.99 24.98 30.91
C PRO A 16 -19.88 25.11 29.38
N PHE A 17 -19.79 26.35 28.86
CA PHE A 17 -19.64 26.61 27.43
C PHE A 17 -18.28 26.14 26.88
N GLN A 18 -17.17 26.43 27.58
CA GLN A 18 -15.84 25.93 27.22
C GLN A 18 -15.78 24.41 27.22
N LYS A 19 -16.40 23.76 28.21
CA LYS A 19 -16.48 22.30 28.28
C LYS A 19 -17.26 21.71 27.10
N VAL A 20 -18.41 22.29 26.75
CA VAL A 20 -19.21 21.83 25.60
C VAL A 20 -18.44 21.95 24.29
N ILE A 21 -17.77 23.08 24.03
CA ILE A 21 -16.96 23.26 22.83
C ILE A 21 -15.81 22.25 22.80
N PHE A 22 -15.07 22.10 23.91
CA PHE A 22 -13.96 21.17 24.00
C PHE A 22 -14.39 19.74 23.69
N PHE A 23 -15.46 19.25 24.33
CA PHE A 23 -15.96 17.90 24.08
C PHE A 23 -16.46 17.73 22.65
N THR A 24 -17.16 18.74 22.09
CA THR A 24 -17.64 18.71 20.71
C THR A 24 -16.49 18.65 19.71
N LEU A 25 -15.45 19.46 19.88
CA LEU A 25 -14.24 19.43 19.04
C LEU A 25 -13.51 18.09 19.20
N SER A 26 -13.35 17.60 20.43
CA SER A 26 -12.67 16.32 20.68
C SER A 26 -13.39 15.15 20.01
N LEU A 27 -14.73 15.17 20.00
CA LEU A 27 -15.57 14.16 19.37
C LEU A 27 -15.38 14.11 17.84
N ILE A 28 -15.03 15.24 17.21
CA ILE A 28 -14.79 15.33 15.77
C ILE A 28 -13.33 15.00 15.42
N VAL A 29 -12.39 15.52 16.21
CA VAL A 29 -10.95 15.36 15.93
C VAL A 29 -10.49 13.93 16.14
N PHE A 30 -11.00 13.24 17.16
CA PHE A 30 -10.55 11.88 17.49
C PHE A 30 -10.83 10.85 16.37
N PRO A 31 -12.07 10.74 15.82
CA PRO A 31 -12.32 9.86 14.67
C PRO A 31 -11.51 10.24 13.44
N THR A 32 -11.35 11.54 13.17
CA THR A 32 -10.59 12.03 12.01
C THR A 32 -9.12 11.60 12.08
N GLY A 33 -8.50 11.72 13.26
CA GLY A 33 -7.14 11.24 13.51
C GLY A 33 -7.03 9.73 13.33
N PHE A 34 -8.02 8.96 13.80
CA PHE A 34 -8.02 7.51 13.64
C PHE A 34 -8.09 7.07 12.17
N CYS A 35 -8.90 7.75 11.35
CA CYS A 35 -8.93 7.50 9.90
C CYS A 35 -7.54 7.68 9.27
N GLY A 36 -6.83 8.76 9.61
CA GLY A 36 -5.48 9.03 9.12
C GLY A 36 -4.41 8.06 9.62
N LEU A 37 -4.60 7.43 10.78
CA LEU A 37 -3.71 6.36 11.25
C LEU A 37 -4.04 5.02 10.59
N SER A 38 -5.33 4.72 10.38
CA SER A 38 -5.78 3.44 9.81
C SER A 38 -5.24 3.20 8.40
N ILE A 39 -5.12 4.25 7.59
CA ILE A 39 -4.69 4.16 6.19
C ILE A 39 -3.25 3.65 6.07
N VAL A 40 -2.41 3.81 7.10
CA VAL A 40 -1.04 3.26 7.10
C VAL A 40 -1.05 1.74 7.13
N PHE A 41 -2.01 1.14 7.84
CA PHE A 41 -2.16 -0.32 7.92
C PHE A 41 -2.87 -0.88 6.69
N VAL A 42 -3.94 -0.20 6.24
CA VAL A 42 -4.74 -0.68 5.10
C VAL A 42 -4.04 -0.38 3.76
N GLY A 43 -3.15 0.60 3.72
CA GLY A 43 -2.39 0.99 2.53
C GLY A 43 -1.04 0.27 2.38
N ASP A 44 -0.72 -0.70 3.24
CA ASP A 44 0.55 -1.42 3.15
C ASP A 44 0.58 -2.34 1.92
N ILE A 45 1.80 -2.55 1.41
CA ILE A 45 2.06 -3.37 0.22
C ILE A 45 2.59 -4.72 0.69
N PRO A 46 1.75 -5.76 0.79
CA PRO A 46 2.22 -7.08 1.19
C PRO A 46 3.17 -7.66 0.13
N GLU A 47 3.99 -8.62 0.57
CA GLU A 47 4.80 -9.41 -0.36
C GLU A 47 3.87 -10.10 -1.37
N HIS A 48 4.18 -9.92 -2.66
CA HIS A 48 3.34 -10.39 -3.75
C HIS A 48 4.18 -11.05 -4.82
N ARG A 49 3.56 -12.00 -5.50
CA ARG A 49 4.12 -12.70 -6.65
C ARG A 49 3.10 -12.74 -7.77
N CYS A 50 3.57 -13.00 -8.99
CA CYS A 50 2.67 -13.08 -10.13
C CYS A 50 1.81 -14.34 -10.06
N LEU A 51 0.52 -14.20 -10.37
CA LEU A 51 -0.39 -15.33 -10.41
C LEU A 51 -0.01 -16.23 -11.60
N ILE A 52 0.14 -17.52 -11.31
CA ILE A 52 0.37 -18.55 -12.32
C ILE A 52 -0.94 -19.31 -12.49
N PRO A 53 -1.59 -19.25 -13.66
CA PRO A 53 -2.86 -19.91 -13.84
C PRO A 53 -2.67 -21.44 -13.79
N GLY A 54 -3.52 -22.12 -13.02
CA GLY A 54 -3.45 -23.58 -12.83
C GLY A 54 -3.72 -24.41 -14.09
N ASN A 55 -4.14 -23.79 -15.19
CA ASN A 55 -4.37 -24.44 -16.48
C ASN A 55 -3.08 -24.95 -17.16
N LEU A 56 -1.90 -24.55 -16.67
CA LEU A 56 -0.62 -24.88 -17.26
C LEU A 56 -0.07 -26.26 -16.84
N ASN A 57 -0.66 -26.92 -15.84
CA ASN A 57 -0.24 -28.25 -15.33
C ASN A 57 1.29 -28.42 -15.24
N LEU A 58 1.99 -27.39 -14.73
CA LEU A 58 3.44 -27.41 -14.60
C LEU A 58 3.88 -28.23 -13.39
N SER A 59 5.03 -28.87 -13.50
CA SER A 59 5.71 -29.49 -12.35
C SER A 59 6.16 -28.41 -11.34
N GLU A 60 6.21 -28.76 -10.05
CA GLU A 60 6.61 -27.84 -8.96
C GLU A 60 7.98 -27.20 -9.23
N ALA A 61 8.91 -27.94 -9.83
CA ALA A 61 10.24 -27.43 -10.20
C ALA A 61 10.16 -26.28 -11.21
N TRP A 62 9.28 -26.40 -12.20
CA TRP A 62 9.05 -25.34 -13.19
C TRP A 62 8.31 -24.15 -12.59
N LEU A 63 7.36 -24.40 -11.69
CA LEU A 63 6.58 -23.37 -11.00
C LEU A 63 7.46 -22.44 -10.14
N ASN A 64 8.47 -23.00 -9.47
CA ASN A 64 9.44 -22.20 -8.71
C ASN A 64 10.36 -21.35 -9.62
N ARG A 65 10.60 -21.79 -10.86
CA ARG A 65 11.49 -21.14 -11.83
C ARG A 65 10.80 -20.19 -12.80
N THR A 66 9.47 -20.10 -12.80
CA THR A 66 8.74 -19.19 -13.71
C THR A 66 8.92 -17.72 -13.38
N ILE A 67 9.29 -17.41 -12.14
CA ILE A 67 9.51 -16.04 -11.68
C ILE A 67 11.02 -15.79 -11.57
N PRO A 68 11.57 -14.82 -12.31
CA PRO A 68 13.00 -14.53 -12.27
C PRO A 68 13.42 -14.09 -10.86
N LEU A 69 14.63 -14.49 -10.47
CA LEU A 69 15.28 -13.99 -9.25
C LEU A 69 15.99 -12.69 -9.60
N GLU A 70 15.58 -11.60 -8.97
CA GLU A 70 16.24 -10.31 -9.06
C GLU A 70 17.07 -10.06 -7.80
N GLN A 71 18.21 -9.39 -7.97
CA GLN A 71 19.08 -9.02 -6.85
C GLN A 71 18.60 -7.72 -6.21
N GLY A 72 17.55 -7.83 -5.39
CA GLY A 72 17.00 -6.71 -4.63
C GLY A 72 17.75 -6.49 -3.31
N ARG A 73 18.30 -5.29 -3.10
CA ARG A 73 18.95 -4.85 -1.83
C ARG A 73 19.95 -5.88 -1.23
N GLY A 74 20.71 -6.57 -2.09
CA GLY A 74 21.73 -7.55 -1.65
C GLY A 74 21.20 -8.94 -1.27
N LYS A 75 19.90 -9.22 -1.46
CA LYS A 75 19.33 -10.57 -1.35
C LYS A 75 18.78 -11.01 -2.72
N LEU A 76 18.86 -12.31 -3.00
CA LEU A 76 18.14 -12.92 -4.12
C LEU A 76 16.66 -13.01 -3.73
N GLN A 77 15.82 -12.23 -4.39
CA GLN A 77 14.37 -12.25 -4.20
C GLN A 77 13.68 -12.49 -5.55
N HIS A 78 12.54 -13.17 -5.53
CA HIS A 78 11.73 -13.30 -6.74
C HIS A 78 11.23 -11.92 -7.17
N SER A 79 11.26 -11.66 -8.48
CA SER A 79 10.73 -10.41 -9.01
C SER A 79 9.22 -10.36 -8.78
N GLN A 80 8.73 -9.24 -8.23
CA GLN A 80 7.32 -9.09 -7.86
C GLN A 80 6.45 -8.62 -9.03
N CYS A 81 7.07 -8.04 -10.06
CA CYS A 81 6.38 -7.37 -11.17
C CYS A 81 6.56 -8.04 -12.53
N ARG A 82 7.48 -9.00 -12.65
CA ARG A 82 7.80 -9.67 -13.90
C ARG A 82 7.77 -11.18 -13.74
N ARG A 83 7.49 -11.85 -14.85
CA ARG A 83 7.59 -13.30 -14.96
C ARG A 83 8.13 -13.65 -16.33
N TYR A 84 8.64 -14.86 -16.50
CA TYR A 84 8.97 -15.36 -17.83
C TYR A 84 7.70 -15.65 -18.62
N ARG A 85 7.75 -15.51 -19.95
CA ARG A 85 6.61 -15.77 -20.82
C ARG A 85 6.13 -17.22 -20.66
N LEU A 86 4.92 -17.39 -20.13
CA LEU A 86 4.36 -18.70 -19.80
C LEU A 86 4.21 -19.62 -21.02
N GLY A 87 3.93 -19.06 -22.20
CA GLY A 87 3.85 -19.83 -23.44
C GLY A 87 5.17 -20.52 -23.81
N VAL A 88 6.31 -19.88 -23.53
CA VAL A 88 7.64 -20.45 -23.78
C VAL A 88 7.96 -21.51 -22.72
N ILE A 89 7.70 -21.20 -21.45
CA ILE A 89 7.90 -22.13 -20.34
C ILE A 89 7.12 -23.43 -20.55
N ARG A 90 5.86 -23.34 -20.99
CA ARG A 90 5.04 -24.53 -21.26
C ARG A 90 5.70 -25.45 -22.30
N ASN A 91 6.23 -24.88 -23.38
CA ASN A 91 6.90 -25.66 -24.41
C ASN A 91 8.20 -26.30 -23.90
N LEU A 92 8.98 -25.54 -23.11
CA LEU A 92 10.19 -26.05 -22.48
C LEU A 92 9.89 -27.17 -21.47
N SER A 93 8.85 -27.04 -20.66
CA SER A 93 8.43 -28.07 -19.70
C SER A 93 7.96 -29.37 -20.37
N ALA A 94 7.44 -29.29 -21.59
CA ALA A 94 7.06 -30.47 -22.37
C ALA A 94 8.29 -31.17 -23.00
N THR A 95 9.37 -30.42 -23.22
CA THR A 95 10.60 -30.92 -23.85
C THR A 95 11.61 -31.41 -22.82
N PHE A 96 11.69 -30.75 -21.67
CA PHE A 96 12.65 -31.00 -20.61
C PHE A 96 11.93 -31.25 -19.28
N ALA A 97 12.21 -32.39 -18.66
CA ALA A 97 11.65 -32.73 -17.35
C ALA A 97 12.16 -31.79 -16.25
N ASP A 98 13.44 -31.43 -16.31
CA ASP A 98 14.11 -30.60 -15.32
C ASP A 98 14.40 -29.19 -15.85
N PRO A 99 14.09 -28.12 -15.09
CA PRO A 99 14.35 -26.74 -15.50
C PRO A 99 15.83 -26.34 -15.42
N ASP A 100 16.66 -27.08 -14.68
CA ASP A 100 18.07 -26.75 -14.46
C ASP A 100 18.97 -27.05 -15.67
N SER A 101 18.47 -27.78 -16.67
CA SER A 101 19.20 -28.01 -17.92
C SER A 101 19.16 -26.82 -18.89
N ILE A 102 18.43 -25.73 -18.55
CA ILE A 102 18.19 -24.60 -19.44
C ILE A 102 18.60 -23.29 -18.78
N ASN A 103 19.27 -22.43 -19.55
CA ASN A 103 19.58 -21.07 -19.13
C ASN A 103 18.32 -20.18 -19.19
N MET A 104 17.62 -20.05 -18.06
CA MET A 104 16.43 -19.18 -17.93
C MET A 104 16.70 -17.71 -18.24
N SER A 105 17.95 -17.26 -18.22
CA SER A 105 18.34 -15.88 -18.58
C SER A 105 18.05 -15.51 -20.04
N GLU A 106 17.92 -16.50 -20.94
CA GLU A 106 17.62 -16.27 -22.36
C GLU A 106 16.11 -16.16 -22.64
N VAL A 107 15.26 -16.50 -21.66
CA VAL A 107 13.81 -16.50 -21.84
C VAL A 107 13.28 -15.07 -21.71
N GLU A 108 12.42 -14.67 -22.65
CA GLU A 108 11.78 -13.35 -22.61
C GLU A 108 10.90 -13.19 -21.37
N GLN A 109 11.03 -12.03 -20.73
CA GLN A 109 10.23 -11.62 -19.58
C GLN A 109 9.00 -10.84 -20.04
N GLU A 110 7.88 -11.02 -19.36
CA GLU A 110 6.63 -10.28 -19.55
C GLU A 110 6.14 -9.70 -18.20
N PRO A 111 5.37 -8.59 -18.23
CA PRO A 111 4.64 -8.13 -17.06
C PRO A 111 3.58 -9.16 -16.66
N CYS A 112 3.12 -9.08 -15.42
CA CYS A 112 2.16 -10.05 -14.89
C CYS A 112 0.75 -9.70 -15.34
N LEU A 113 0.25 -10.46 -16.33
CA LEU A 113 -1.03 -10.20 -16.99
C LEU A 113 -2.22 -10.90 -16.33
N ASP A 114 -1.97 -12.02 -15.64
CA ASP A 114 -3.01 -12.84 -15.02
C ASP A 114 -3.32 -12.44 -13.57
N GLY A 115 -2.80 -11.30 -13.12
CA GLY A 115 -2.95 -10.80 -11.74
C GLY A 115 -1.83 -11.22 -10.80
N TRP A 116 -2.07 -11.03 -9.50
CA TRP A 116 -1.09 -11.23 -8.43
C TRP A 116 -1.63 -12.14 -7.34
N GLU A 117 -0.72 -12.84 -6.69
CA GLU A 117 -0.96 -13.60 -5.46
C GLU A 117 -0.22 -12.91 -4.32
N TYR A 118 -0.98 -12.45 -3.32
CA TYR A 118 -0.49 -11.72 -2.16
C TYR A 118 -0.29 -12.66 -0.98
N SER A 119 0.81 -12.50 -0.25
CA SER A 119 1.01 -13.18 1.04
C SER A 119 0.02 -12.64 2.07
N LYS A 120 -0.57 -13.56 2.85
CA LYS A 120 -1.51 -13.27 3.93
C LYS A 120 -0.89 -13.42 5.32
N ASP A 121 0.45 -13.48 5.39
CA ASP A 121 1.16 -13.72 6.66
C ASP A 121 0.96 -12.58 7.67
N GLN A 122 0.92 -11.33 7.17
CA GLN A 122 0.79 -10.13 8.00
C GLN A 122 -0.60 -9.50 7.94
N TYR A 123 -1.22 -9.46 6.76
CA TYR A 123 -2.51 -8.83 6.54
C TYR A 123 -3.42 -9.75 5.73
N ILE A 124 -4.71 -9.80 6.09
CA ILE A 124 -5.70 -10.60 5.36
C ILE A 124 -6.02 -9.94 4.01
N SER A 125 -6.15 -8.61 4.03
CA SER A 125 -6.47 -7.77 2.88
C SER A 125 -6.01 -6.34 3.13
N THR A 126 -5.38 -5.74 2.13
CA THR A 126 -5.04 -4.31 2.06
C THR A 126 -5.69 -3.69 0.82
N ILE A 127 -5.86 -2.36 0.80
CA ILE A 127 -6.33 -1.63 -0.40
C ILE A 127 -5.45 -1.95 -1.61
N VAL A 128 -4.15 -2.16 -1.38
CA VAL A 128 -3.21 -2.53 -2.44
C VAL A 128 -3.53 -3.91 -3.01
N SER A 129 -3.80 -4.90 -2.15
CA SER A 129 -4.11 -6.27 -2.58
C SER A 129 -5.51 -6.44 -3.17
N GLU A 130 -6.44 -5.55 -2.85
CA GLU A 130 -7.82 -5.61 -3.35
C GLU A 130 -7.96 -4.95 -4.73
N TRP A 131 -7.16 -3.93 -5.00
CA TRP A 131 -7.22 -3.12 -6.22
C TRP A 131 -6.00 -3.28 -7.13
N ASP A 132 -5.13 -4.25 -6.84
CA ASP A 132 -3.89 -4.53 -7.58
C ASP A 132 -3.05 -3.25 -7.85
N LEU A 133 -2.80 -2.48 -6.78
CA LEU A 133 -2.06 -1.21 -6.84
C LEU A 133 -0.55 -1.43 -6.76
N VAL A 134 -0.04 -2.37 -7.55
CA VAL A 134 1.38 -2.74 -7.60
C VAL A 134 1.96 -2.49 -9.00
N CYS A 135 3.28 -2.45 -9.10
CA CYS A 135 4.01 -2.33 -10.37
C CYS A 135 3.57 -1.11 -11.18
N ASP A 136 2.92 -1.27 -12.33
CA ASP A 136 2.45 -0.14 -13.17
C ASP A 136 1.44 0.78 -12.47
N ASN A 137 0.78 0.28 -11.42
CA ASN A 137 -0.22 1.00 -10.63
C ASN A 137 0.28 1.48 -9.26
N ASP A 138 1.57 1.30 -8.95
CA ASP A 138 2.16 1.63 -7.64
C ASP A 138 2.00 3.11 -7.26
N TRP A 139 2.01 4.00 -8.26
CA TRP A 139 1.90 5.44 -8.10
C TRP A 139 0.51 5.89 -7.63
N LYS A 140 -0.53 5.08 -7.83
CA LYS A 140 -1.92 5.45 -7.50
C LYS A 140 -2.13 5.60 -5.99
N GLY A 141 -1.49 4.74 -5.19
CA GLY A 141 -1.51 4.81 -3.73
C GLY A 141 -1.00 6.15 -3.18
N PRO A 142 0.28 6.52 -3.40
CA PRO A 142 0.84 7.78 -2.93
C PRO A 142 0.17 9.01 -3.55
N PHE A 143 -0.32 8.90 -4.79
CA PHE A 143 -1.10 9.97 -5.41
C PHE A 143 -2.40 10.26 -4.66
N SER A 144 -3.16 9.21 -4.30
CA SER A 144 -4.39 9.36 -3.51
C SER A 144 -4.13 10.02 -2.15
N MET A 145 -3.05 9.64 -1.47
CA MET A 145 -2.65 10.27 -0.21
C MET A 145 -2.31 11.75 -0.39
N SER A 146 -1.57 12.07 -1.44
CA SER A 146 -1.20 13.46 -1.75
C SER A 146 -2.44 14.31 -2.03
N ALA A 147 -3.39 13.79 -2.81
CA ALA A 147 -4.65 14.46 -3.10
C ALA A 147 -5.48 14.71 -1.82
N PHE A 148 -5.51 13.75 -0.88
CA PHE A 148 -6.17 13.91 0.41
C PHE A 148 -5.57 15.07 1.21
N PHE A 149 -4.24 15.13 1.37
CA PHE A 149 -3.60 16.21 2.12
C PHE A 149 -3.74 17.59 1.47
N ILE A 150 -3.77 17.66 0.13
CA ILE A 150 -4.11 18.90 -0.58
C ILE A 150 -5.54 19.35 -0.23
N GLY A 151 -6.50 18.41 -0.19
CA GLY A 151 -7.87 18.69 0.23
C GLY A 151 -7.94 19.23 1.67
N VAL A 152 -7.21 18.61 2.60
CA VAL A 152 -7.12 19.07 3.99
C VAL A 152 -6.51 20.48 4.06
N LEU A 153 -5.45 20.76 3.30
CA LEU A 153 -4.82 22.08 3.25
C LEU A 153 -5.82 23.15 2.79
N ILE A 154 -6.48 22.93 1.66
CA ILE A 154 -7.47 23.88 1.11
C ILE A 154 -8.63 24.07 2.09
N GLY A 155 -9.14 22.97 2.65
CA GLY A 155 -10.21 23.01 3.64
C GLY A 155 -9.84 23.86 4.86
N SER A 156 -8.62 23.68 5.38
CA SER A 156 -8.13 24.43 6.55
C SER A 156 -8.02 25.93 6.31
N ILE A 157 -7.58 26.34 5.10
CA ILE A 157 -7.52 27.75 4.70
C ILE A 157 -8.93 28.35 4.67
N ILE A 158 -9.88 27.68 4.01
CA ILE A 158 -11.26 28.19 3.86
C ILE A 158 -11.97 28.24 5.22
N SER A 159 -11.90 27.17 6.01
CA SER A 159 -12.55 27.11 7.32
C SER A 159 -11.95 28.11 8.30
N GLY A 160 -10.63 28.34 8.24
CA GLY A 160 -9.97 29.35 9.05
C GLY A 160 -10.51 30.75 8.76
N GLN A 161 -10.65 31.11 7.49
CA GLN A 161 -11.22 32.41 7.10
C GLN A 161 -12.70 32.56 7.48
N LEU A 162 -13.48 31.47 7.40
CA LEU A 162 -14.89 31.48 7.80
C LEU A 162 -15.07 31.54 9.32
N SER A 163 -14.18 30.91 10.10
CA SER A 163 -14.28 30.89 11.56
C SER A 163 -13.83 32.19 12.22
N ASP A 164 -12.99 32.97 11.54
CA ASP A 164 -12.51 34.27 12.05
C ASP A 164 -13.54 35.39 11.88
N ARG A 165 -14.61 35.13 11.10
CA ARG A 165 -15.69 36.07 10.83
C ARG A 165 -16.96 35.71 11.60
#